data_AF-A0A3N5ACP0-F1
#
_entry.id   AF-A0A3N5ACP0-F1
#
_cell.length_a   1.000
_cell.length_b   1.000
_cell.length_c   1.000
_cell.angle_alpha   90.00
_cell.angle_beta   90.00
_cell.angle_gamma   90.00
#
_symmetry.space_group_name_H-M   'P 1'
#
loop_
_entity.id
_entity.type
_entity.pdbx_description
1 polymer ?
#
loop_
_entity_poly.entity_id
_entity_poly.type
_entity_poly.pdbx_seq_one_letter_code
_entity_poly.pdbx_strand_id
1 'polypeptide(L)'
;MSKMRQIFVDTSFWYAHAFAGDAHHREAVAFLSHVPAPLVTSNFVFNELMTILRYDFGHHVAVKYGKHLRESKICTLVRLNTADEETAWALFLKHSDQNFSFTDCTSFALMRRLGINEAAAFDGHFDAAGFTRLPAVPLRKKPPKRR
;
A
#
# COMPACT_ATOMS: atom_id res chain seq x y z
N MET A 1 -15.55 19.01 -13.26
CA MET A 1 -14.07 18.93 -13.15
C MET A 1 -13.66 17.48 -13.31
N SER A 2 -12.82 17.15 -14.29
CA SER A 2 -12.24 15.80 -14.39
C SER A 2 -11.39 15.55 -13.15
N LYS A 3 -11.63 14.44 -12.45
CA LYS A 3 -10.85 14.07 -11.26
C LYS A 3 -9.42 13.77 -11.71
N MET A 4 -8.42 14.42 -11.12
CA MET A 4 -7.02 14.10 -11.43
C MET A 4 -6.75 12.65 -11.06
N ARG A 5 -6.16 11.89 -11.99
CA ARG A 5 -5.74 10.50 -11.76
C ARG A 5 -4.73 10.48 -10.62
N GLN A 6 -4.90 9.55 -9.69
CA GLN A 6 -4.01 9.28 -8.56
C GLN A 6 -3.88 7.77 -8.39
N ILE A 7 -2.78 7.32 -7.79
CA ILE A 7 -2.54 5.89 -7.53
C ILE A 7 -2.32 5.70 -6.04
N PHE A 8 -3.09 4.81 -5.44
CA PHE A 8 -2.87 4.40 -4.05
C PHE A 8 -1.65 3.48 -3.98
N VAL A 9 -0.81 3.60 -2.96
CA VAL A 9 0.37 2.74 -2.79
C VAL A 9 0.27 2.00 -1.47
N ASP A 10 0.24 0.68 -1.60
CA ASP A 10 0.07 -0.28 -0.51
C ASP A 10 1.39 -0.62 0.20
N THR A 11 1.30 -1.20 1.40
CA THR A 11 2.43 -1.73 2.16
C THR A 11 3.25 -2.74 1.35
N SER A 12 2.61 -3.65 0.60
CA SER A 12 3.30 -4.67 -0.19
C SER A 12 4.24 -4.05 -1.23
N PHE A 13 3.83 -2.95 -1.86
CA PHE A 13 4.64 -2.21 -2.82
C PHE A 13 5.81 -1.51 -2.14
N TRP A 14 5.55 -0.78 -1.05
CA TRP A 14 6.61 -0.09 -0.33
C TRP A 14 7.64 -1.06 0.27
N TYR A 15 7.21 -2.21 0.75
CA TYR A 15 8.09 -3.27 1.23
C TYR A 15 9.00 -3.79 0.12
N ALA A 16 8.45 -4.11 -1.05
CA ALA A 16 9.23 -4.56 -2.19
C ALA A 16 10.25 -3.50 -2.64
N HIS A 17 9.88 -2.22 -2.61
CA HIS A 17 10.83 -1.13 -2.87
C HIS A 17 11.94 -1.05 -1.80
N ALA A 18 11.60 -1.20 -0.52
CA ALA A 18 12.55 -1.10 0.58
C ALA A 18 13.55 -2.27 0.63
N PHE A 19 13.13 -3.48 0.26
CA PHE A 19 13.93 -4.69 0.39
C PHE A 19 14.47 -5.17 -0.95
N ALA A 20 15.79 -5.01 -1.16
CA ALA A 20 16.45 -5.43 -2.40
C ALA A 20 16.37 -6.93 -2.70
N GLY A 21 16.11 -7.76 -1.67
CA GLY A 21 15.89 -9.20 -1.82
C GLY A 21 14.44 -9.60 -2.10
N ASP A 22 13.51 -8.65 -2.15
CA ASP A 22 12.12 -8.93 -2.50
C ASP A 22 12.01 -9.32 -3.98
N ALA A 23 11.14 -10.29 -4.26
CA ALA A 23 10.95 -10.80 -5.61
C ALA A 23 10.40 -9.73 -6.58
N HIS A 24 9.77 -8.67 -6.10
CA HIS A 24 9.23 -7.56 -6.89
C HIS A 24 10.03 -6.26 -6.76
N HIS A 25 11.23 -6.30 -6.18
CA HIS A 25 12.03 -5.11 -5.96
C HIS A 25 12.31 -4.33 -7.24
N ARG A 26 12.66 -5.03 -8.32
CA ARG A 26 12.98 -4.40 -9.62
C ARG A 26 11.76 -3.70 -10.21
N GLU A 27 10.61 -4.34 -10.13
CA GLU A 27 9.32 -3.83 -10.59
C GLU A 27 8.92 -2.56 -9.81
N ALA A 28 9.13 -2.55 -8.48
CA ALA A 28 8.86 -1.39 -7.63
C ALA A 28 9.77 -0.19 -7.96
N VAL A 29 11.09 -0.43 -8.11
CA VAL A 29 12.07 0.60 -8.48
C VAL A 29 11.77 1.18 -9.86
N ALA A 30 11.47 0.32 -10.84
CA ALA A 30 11.13 0.75 -12.20
C ALA A 30 9.86 1.62 -12.22
N PHE A 31 8.83 1.23 -11.45
CA PHE A 31 7.59 1.98 -11.31
C PHE A 31 7.82 3.38 -10.72
N LEU A 32 8.64 3.50 -9.67
CA LEU A 32 8.95 4.79 -9.05
C LEU A 32 9.91 5.66 -9.88
N SER A 33 10.65 5.08 -10.82
CA SER A 33 11.49 5.85 -11.75
C SER A 33 10.65 6.62 -12.78
N HIS A 34 9.43 6.15 -13.07
CA HIS A 34 8.50 6.76 -14.02
C HIS A 34 7.09 6.82 -13.43
N VAL A 35 6.93 7.61 -12.36
CA VAL A 35 5.66 7.75 -11.65
C VAL A 35 4.58 8.28 -12.60
N PRO A 36 3.53 7.50 -12.92
CA PRO A 36 2.59 7.86 -13.98
C PRO A 36 1.48 8.82 -13.52
N ALA A 37 1.33 9.01 -12.20
CA ALA A 37 0.37 9.89 -11.56
C ALA A 37 0.80 10.17 -10.11
N PRO A 38 0.34 11.27 -9.47
CA PRO A 38 0.58 11.51 -8.05
C PRO A 38 0.20 10.30 -7.18
N LEU A 39 1.08 9.96 -6.24
CA LEU A 39 0.90 8.81 -5.37
C LEU A 39 0.20 9.22 -4.07
N VAL A 40 -0.60 8.32 -3.53
CA VAL A 40 -1.28 8.47 -2.26
C VAL A 40 -1.04 7.23 -1.42
N THR A 41 -0.78 7.39 -0.14
CA THR A 41 -0.78 6.27 0.81
C THR A 41 -1.45 6.70 2.12
N SER A 42 -1.71 5.78 3.03
CA SER A 42 -2.46 6.07 4.26
C SER A 42 -1.58 6.03 5.51
N ASN A 43 -2.04 6.67 6.59
CA ASN A 43 -1.42 6.52 7.91
C ASN A 43 -1.44 5.08 8.43
N PHE A 44 -2.38 4.24 8.00
CA PHE A 44 -2.44 2.81 8.36
C PHE A 44 -1.38 2.00 7.59
N VAL A 45 -1.24 2.22 6.28
CA VAL A 45 -0.13 1.65 5.49
C VAL A 45 1.22 2.08 6.07
N PHE A 46 1.38 3.36 6.43
CA PHE A 46 2.59 3.84 7.09
C PHE A 46 2.85 3.09 8.41
N ASN A 47 1.84 2.94 9.26
CA ASN A 47 1.97 2.22 10.53
C ASN A 47 2.41 0.76 10.32
N GLU A 48 1.74 0.06 9.43
CA GLU A 48 2.05 -1.33 9.11
C GLU A 48 3.46 -1.47 8.52
N LEU A 49 3.81 -0.63 7.53
CA LEU A 49 5.13 -0.63 6.92
C LEU A 49 6.25 -0.35 7.93
N MET A 50 6.10 0.67 8.79
CA MET A 50 7.12 0.96 9.82
C MET A 50 7.30 -0.19 10.79
N THR A 51 6.21 -0.87 11.13
CA THR A 51 6.24 -2.06 11.99
C THR A 51 6.99 -3.19 11.31
N ILE A 52 6.65 -3.51 10.05
CA ILE A 52 7.33 -4.55 9.27
C ILE A 52 8.83 -4.25 9.13
N LEU A 53 9.19 -3.05 8.67
CA LEU A 53 10.59 -2.68 8.46
C LEU A 53 11.39 -2.71 9.76
N ARG A 54 10.78 -2.35 10.89
CA ARG A 54 11.43 -2.43 12.22
C ARG A 54 11.80 -3.87 12.56
N TYR A 55 10.88 -4.81 12.35
CA TYR A 55 11.10 -6.21 12.73
C TYR A 55 11.99 -6.96 11.74
N ASP A 56 11.92 -6.62 10.45
CA ASP A 56 12.70 -7.29 9.41
C ASP A 56 14.12 -6.74 9.27
N PHE A 57 14.30 -5.42 9.47
CA PHE A 57 15.56 -4.72 9.16
C PHE A 57 16.08 -3.82 10.29
N GLY A 58 15.35 -3.73 11.40
CA GLY A 58 15.73 -2.93 12.56
C GLY A 58 15.19 -1.49 12.54
N HIS A 59 15.17 -0.88 13.73
CA HIS A 59 14.58 0.45 13.95
C HIS A 59 15.17 1.56 13.06
N HIS A 60 16.48 1.54 12.83
CA HIS A 60 17.16 2.57 12.04
C HIS A 60 16.68 2.60 10.58
N VAL A 61 16.43 1.43 9.98
CA VAL A 61 15.89 1.32 8.61
C VAL A 61 14.47 1.87 8.55
N ALA A 62 13.61 1.47 9.50
CA ALA A 62 12.24 1.95 9.58
C ALA A 62 12.20 3.48 9.69
N VAL A 63 12.99 4.09 10.57
CA VAL A 63 13.03 5.56 10.73
C VAL A 63 13.52 6.25 9.46
N LYS A 64 14.60 5.77 8.84
CA LYS A 64 15.14 6.38 7.62
C LYS A 64 14.11 6.33 6.48
N TYR A 65 13.49 5.17 6.27
CA TYR A 65 12.48 5.00 5.22
C TYR A 65 11.22 5.83 5.50
N GLY A 66 10.74 5.83 6.75
CA GLY A 66 9.58 6.62 7.16
C GLY A 66 9.76 8.12 7.00
N LYS A 67 10.97 8.65 7.25
CA LYS A 67 11.30 10.07 6.99
C LYS A 67 11.17 10.40 5.50
N HIS A 68 11.80 9.62 4.62
CA HIS A 68 11.68 9.82 3.17
C HIS A 68 10.24 9.78 2.68
N LEU A 69 9.41 8.87 3.22
CA LEU A 69 8.02 8.76 2.80
C LEU A 69 7.19 9.98 3.26
N ARG A 70 7.44 10.50 4.47
CA ARG A 70 6.77 11.70 5.00
C ARG A 70 7.19 13.00 4.30
N GLU A 71 8.45 13.07 3.88
CA GLU A 71 9.04 14.23 3.20
C GLU A 71 8.87 14.14 1.66
N SER A 72 8.21 13.09 1.16
CA SER A 72 8.05 12.84 -0.27
C SER A 72 7.26 13.96 -0.95
N LYS A 73 7.79 14.41 -2.10
CA LYS A 73 7.11 15.37 -2.97
C LYS A 73 6.18 14.71 -4.00
N ILE A 74 6.29 13.39 -4.18
CA ILE A 74 5.54 12.62 -5.17
C ILE A 74 4.45 11.75 -4.56
N CYS A 75 4.52 11.49 -3.24
CA CYS A 75 3.55 10.69 -2.51
C CYS A 75 2.95 11.49 -1.35
N THR A 76 1.62 11.61 -1.33
CA THR A 76 0.90 12.23 -0.22
C THR A 76 0.49 11.18 0.81
N LEU A 77 0.89 11.38 2.06
CA LEU A 77 0.41 10.58 3.20
C LEU A 77 -0.92 11.14 3.70
N VAL A 78 -2.01 10.45 3.41
CA VAL A 78 -3.37 10.86 3.80
C VAL A 78 -3.76 10.21 5.12
N ARG A 79 -4.31 11.00 6.03
CA ARG A 79 -4.89 10.49 7.27
C ARG A 79 -6.34 10.08 7.04
N LEU A 80 -6.70 8.89 7.51
CA LEU A 80 -8.10 8.45 7.56
C LEU A 80 -8.92 9.37 8.47
N ASN A 81 -10.19 9.54 8.11
CA ASN A 81 -11.20 10.12 9.00
C ASN A 81 -12.08 9.01 9.60
N THR A 82 -12.94 9.38 10.56
CA THR A 82 -13.84 8.44 11.22
C THR A 82 -14.76 7.69 10.24
N ALA A 83 -15.23 8.34 9.17
CA ALA A 83 -16.08 7.68 8.18
C ALA A 83 -15.31 6.60 7.37
N ASP A 84 -14.02 6.82 7.12
CA ASP A 84 -13.15 5.80 6.50
C ASP A 84 -13.01 4.59 7.44
N GLU A 85 -12.81 4.83 8.74
CA GLU A 85 -12.64 3.79 9.75
C GLU A 85 -13.92 2.95 9.92
N GLU A 86 -15.09 3.56 10.01
CA GLU A 86 -16.38 2.86 10.07
C GLU A 86 -16.65 2.04 8.80
N THR A 87 -16.35 2.62 7.63
CA THR A 87 -16.47 1.90 6.35
C THR A 87 -15.51 0.71 6.30
N ALA A 88 -14.27 0.89 6.75
CA ALA A 88 -13.29 -0.17 6.82
C ALA A 88 -13.73 -1.30 7.76
N TRP A 89 -14.31 -0.95 8.92
CA TRP A 89 -14.86 -1.93 9.85
C TRP A 89 -16.01 -2.73 9.25
N ALA A 90 -16.95 -2.07 8.58
CA ALA A 90 -18.03 -2.76 7.88
C ALA A 90 -17.50 -3.68 6.76
N LEU A 91 -16.47 -3.27 6.02
CA LEU A 91 -15.82 -4.12 5.02
C LEU A 91 -15.12 -5.32 5.64
N PHE A 92 -14.45 -5.13 6.77
CA PHE A 92 -13.74 -6.20 7.48
C PHE A 92 -14.71 -7.25 8.02
N LEU A 93 -15.87 -6.83 8.56
CA LEU A 93 -16.94 -7.75 8.97
C LEU A 93 -17.55 -8.52 7.80
N LYS A 94 -17.67 -7.87 6.62
CA LYS A 94 -18.33 -8.46 5.45
C LYS A 94 -17.50 -9.52 4.74
N HIS A 95 -16.18 -9.34 4.65
CA HIS A 95 -15.29 -10.20 3.85
C HIS A 95 -14.55 -11.22 4.73
N SER A 96 -15.28 -11.92 5.59
CA SER A 96 -14.71 -12.93 6.49
C SER A 96 -14.19 -14.18 5.76
N ASP A 97 -14.60 -14.37 4.51
CA ASP A 97 -14.12 -15.39 3.58
C ASP A 97 -12.82 -15.00 2.86
N GLN A 98 -12.40 -13.73 2.97
CA GLN A 98 -11.18 -13.20 2.38
C GLN A 98 -10.10 -13.02 3.44
N ASN A 99 -8.83 -13.15 3.04
CA ASN A 99 -7.70 -12.94 3.95
C ASN A 99 -7.24 -11.46 3.99
N PHE A 100 -8.20 -10.53 3.93
CA PHE A 100 -7.91 -9.09 4.01
C PHE A 100 -7.47 -8.72 5.42
N SER A 101 -6.40 -7.96 5.51
CA SER A 101 -6.05 -7.26 6.74
C SER A 101 -6.99 -6.09 6.98
N PHE A 102 -7.00 -5.55 8.20
CA PHE A 102 -7.70 -4.30 8.46
C PHE A 102 -7.06 -3.11 7.71
N THR A 103 -5.75 -3.16 7.45
CA THR A 103 -5.02 -2.18 6.61
C THR A 103 -5.56 -2.19 5.17
N ASP A 104 -5.89 -3.36 4.63
CA ASP A 104 -6.51 -3.48 3.30
C ASP A 104 -7.90 -2.82 3.30
N CYS A 105 -8.75 -3.12 4.28
CA CYS A 105 -10.09 -2.54 4.38
C CYS A 105 -10.06 -1.01 4.53
N THR A 106 -9.13 -0.47 5.32
CA THR A 106 -8.92 0.98 5.46
C THR A 106 -8.44 1.62 4.16
N SER A 107 -7.58 0.93 3.41
CA SER A 107 -7.13 1.35 2.08
C SER A 107 -8.30 1.38 1.08
N PHE A 108 -9.15 0.35 1.07
CA PHE A 108 -10.32 0.30 0.19
C PHE A 108 -11.32 1.42 0.48
N ALA A 109 -11.60 1.70 1.76
CA ALA A 109 -12.47 2.78 2.17
C ALA A 109 -11.93 4.14 1.71
N LEU A 110 -10.65 4.41 1.96
CA LEU A 110 -9.99 5.64 1.57
C LEU A 110 -9.99 5.82 0.04
N MET A 111 -9.64 4.77 -0.71
CA MET A 111 -9.62 4.79 -2.18
C MET A 111 -11.00 5.11 -2.74
N ARG A 112 -12.07 4.50 -2.21
CA ARG A 112 -13.45 4.79 -2.63
C ARG A 112 -13.85 6.23 -2.35
N ARG A 113 -13.54 6.76 -1.16
CA ARG A 113 -13.80 8.17 -0.80
C ARG A 113 -13.06 9.13 -1.74
N LEU A 114 -11.79 8.85 -2.01
CA LEU A 114 -10.96 9.67 -2.90
C LEU A 114 -11.21 9.38 -4.39
N GLY A 115 -12.05 8.40 -4.74
CA GLY A 115 -12.28 7.92 -6.10
C GLY A 115 -10.99 7.54 -6.83
N ILE A 116 -10.09 6.87 -6.11
CA ILE A 116 -8.87 6.26 -6.63
C ILE A 116 -9.21 4.83 -7.00
N ASN A 117 -8.95 4.46 -8.25
CA ASN A 117 -9.28 3.12 -8.77
C ASN A 117 -8.05 2.23 -8.97
N GLU A 118 -6.85 2.81 -8.90
CA GLU A 118 -5.59 2.13 -9.16
C GLU A 118 -4.77 2.02 -7.87
N ALA A 119 -4.24 0.83 -7.60
CA ALA A 119 -3.38 0.55 -6.46
C ALA A 119 -2.05 -0.04 -6.92
N ALA A 120 -0.94 0.59 -6.54
CA ALA A 120 0.38 0.00 -6.60
C ALA A 120 0.54 -1.01 -5.45
N ALA A 121 0.52 -2.31 -5.77
CA ALA A 121 0.52 -3.42 -4.82
C ALA A 121 1.07 -4.71 -5.46
N PHE A 122 1.55 -5.64 -4.64
CA PHE A 122 2.08 -6.94 -5.06
C PHE A 122 1.38 -8.15 -4.41
N ASP A 123 0.19 -7.96 -3.86
CA ASP A 123 -0.76 -9.01 -3.50
C ASP A 123 -2.08 -8.85 -4.29
N GLY A 124 -2.95 -9.86 -4.21
CA GLY A 124 -4.21 -9.88 -4.96
C GLY A 124 -5.38 -9.18 -4.26
N HIS A 125 -5.18 -8.53 -3.11
CA HIS A 125 -6.29 -8.04 -2.30
C HIS A 125 -7.05 -6.90 -3.00
N PHE A 126 -6.32 -6.01 -3.68
CA PHE A 126 -6.90 -4.91 -4.43
C PHE A 126 -7.67 -5.37 -5.67
N ASP A 127 -7.19 -6.40 -6.37
CA ASP A 127 -7.92 -7.02 -7.48
C ASP A 127 -9.26 -7.60 -6.99
N ALA A 128 -9.24 -8.36 -5.87
CA ALA A 128 -10.43 -8.95 -5.27
C ALA A 128 -11.44 -7.90 -4.76
N ALA A 129 -10.96 -6.74 -4.34
CA ALA A 129 -11.80 -5.62 -3.88
C ALA A 129 -12.33 -4.73 -5.02
N GLY A 130 -12.00 -5.04 -6.28
CA GLY A 130 -12.49 -4.35 -7.47
C GLY A 130 -11.64 -3.17 -7.94
N PHE A 131 -10.39 -3.06 -7.47
CA PHE A 131 -9.43 -2.05 -7.92
C PHE A 131 -8.49 -2.61 -8.99
N THR A 132 -7.84 -1.72 -9.75
CA THR A 132 -6.81 -2.09 -10.72
C THR A 132 -5.45 -2.11 -10.06
N ARG A 133 -4.80 -3.27 -10.01
CA ARG A 133 -3.44 -3.37 -9.47
C ARG A 133 -2.36 -2.99 -10.49
N LEU A 134 -1.37 -2.24 -10.01
CA LEU A 134 -0.20 -1.79 -10.77
C LEU A 134 1.11 -2.16 -10.03
N PRO A 135 2.22 -2.35 -10.76
CA PRO A 135 2.24 -2.69 -12.17
C PRO A 135 1.52 -4.02 -12.42
N ALA A 136 1.04 -4.24 -13.64
CA ALA A 136 0.34 -5.46 -14.04
C ALA A 136 1.33 -6.64 -14.18
N VAL A 137 1.87 -7.10 -13.05
CA VAL A 137 2.82 -8.21 -12.96
C VAL A 137 2.20 -9.41 -12.23
N PRO A 138 2.61 -10.65 -12.58
CA PRO A 138 2.13 -11.84 -11.89
C PRO A 138 2.47 -11.81 -10.40
N LEU A 139 1.54 -12.26 -9.56
CA LEU A 139 1.80 -12.43 -8.14
C LEU A 139 2.85 -13.53 -7.93
N ARG A 140 3.89 -13.23 -7.16
CA ARG A 140 4.91 -14.21 -6.77
C ARG A 140 4.63 -14.67 -5.35
N LYS A 141 4.80 -15.97 -5.08
CA LYS A 141 4.69 -16.50 -3.72
C LYS A 141 5.74 -15.82 -2.84
N LYS A 142 5.31 -15.22 -1.73
CA LYS A 142 6.25 -14.77 -0.71
C LYS A 142 7.04 -16.00 -0.22
N PRO A 143 8.37 -15.91 -0.10
CA PRO A 143 9.10 -16.93 0.63
C PRO A 143 8.52 -17.03 2.06
N PRO A 144 8.51 -18.22 2.67
CA PRO A 144 8.00 -18.36 4.03
C PRO A 144 8.73 -17.38 4.95
N LYS A 145 7.97 -16.66 5.80
CA LYS A 145 8.56 -15.76 6.81
C LYS A 145 9.57 -16.57 7.62
N ARG A 146 10.83 -16.14 7.64
CA ARG A 146 11.83 -16.68 8.56
C ARG A 146 11.30 -16.36 9.97
N ARG A 147 11.02 -17.41 10.74
CA ARG A 147 10.66 -17.29 12.16
C ARG A 147 11.87 -16.84 12.96
#